data_AF-A0A8J3GJM9-F1
#
_entry.id   AF-A0A8J3GJM9-F1
#
_cell.length_a   1.000
_cell.length_b   1.000
_cell.length_c   1.000
_cell.angle_alpha   90.00
_cell.angle_beta   90.00
_cell.angle_gamma   90.00
#
_symmetry.space_group_name_H-M   'P 1'
#
loop_
_entity.id
_entity.type
_entity.pdbx_description
1 polymer ?
#
loop_
_entity_poly.entity_id
_entity_poly.type
_entity_poly.pdbx_seq_one_letter_code
_entity_poly.pdbx_strand_id
1 'polypeptide(L)' 'MDVLAWETSTEEMAKVLGIHPRTLQKLQKENWIEGKVGHDRWNVAKTTRYYLNHVDLTRIMGKPSQT' A
#
# COMPACT_ATOMS: atom_id res chain seq x y z
N MET A 1 12.59 -17.60 -2.33
CA MET A 1 11.34 -17.77 -1.57
C MET A 1 10.30 -16.90 -2.24
N ASP A 2 9.44 -17.48 -3.07
CA ASP A 2 8.26 -16.80 -3.58
C ASP A 2 7.34 -16.53 -2.41
N VAL A 3 7.30 -15.28 -1.94
CA VAL A 3 6.29 -14.84 -0.99
C VAL A 3 4.97 -14.93 -1.75
N LEU A 4 4.23 -16.01 -1.51
CA LEU A 4 2.96 -16.35 -2.14
C LEU A 4 2.12 -15.08 -2.30
N ALA A 5 1.93 -14.67 -3.55
CA ALA A 5 1.07 -13.55 -3.91
C ALA A 5 -0.38 -13.94 -3.64
N TRP A 6 -0.80 -13.84 -2.38
CA TRP A 6 -2.19 -14.02 -1.99
C TRP A 6 -2.94 -12.70 -2.11
N GLU A 7 -4.21 -12.80 -2.52
CA GLU A 7 -5.11 -11.66 -2.66
C GLU A 7 -5.97 -11.51 -1.39
N THR A 8 -6.21 -10.27 -0.97
CA THR A 8 -7.07 -9.97 0.18
C THR A 8 -8.00 -8.79 -0.07
N SER A 9 -9.00 -8.59 0.79
CA SER A 9 -9.95 -7.48 0.70
C SER A 9 -9.31 -6.14 1.12
N THR A 10 -9.98 -5.03 0.82
CA THR A 10 -9.52 -3.70 1.25
C THR A 10 -9.40 -3.59 2.76
N GLU A 11 -10.37 -4.16 3.50
CA GLU A 11 -10.37 -4.16 4.97
C GLU A 11 -9.17 -4.92 5.55
N GLU A 12 -8.92 -6.13 5.06
CA GLU A 12 -7.81 -6.95 5.54
C GLU A 12 -6.45 -6.37 5.12
N MET A 13 -6.33 -5.84 3.90
CA MET A 13 -5.10 -5.17 3.46
C MET A 13 -4.79 -3.94 4.34
N ALA A 14 -5.82 -3.17 4.69
CA ALA A 14 -5.65 -2.00 5.56
C ALA A 14 -5.18 -2.39 6.97
N LYS A 15 -5.70 -3.50 7.52
CA LYS A 15 -5.22 -4.08 8.78
C LYS A 15 -3.75 -4.52 8.70
N VAL A 16 -3.35 -5.19 7.62
CA VAL A 16 -1.94 -5.61 7.40
C VAL A 16 -0.98 -4.41 7.43
N LEU A 17 -1.38 -3.28 6.83
CA LEU A 17 -0.57 -2.06 6.82
C LEU A 17 -0.73 -1.19 8.09
N GLY A 18 -1.63 -1.54 9.00
CA GLY A 18 -1.92 -0.73 10.18
C GLY A 18 -2.53 0.66 9.86
N ILE A 19 -3.30 0.77 8.78
CA ILE A 19 -3.94 2.02 8.35
C ILE A 19 -5.46 1.87 8.21
N HIS A 20 -6.17 2.99 8.10
CA HIS A 20 -7.60 2.99 7.82
C HIS A 20 -7.88 2.60 6.35
N PRO A 21 -8.95 1.83 6.03
CA PRO A 21 -9.30 1.45 4.65
C PRO A 21 -9.45 2.64 3.69
N ARG A 22 -10.05 3.74 4.15
CA ARG A 22 -10.11 5.00 3.38
C ARG A 22 -8.72 5.56 3.04
N THR A 23 -7.74 5.41 3.93
CA THR A 23 -6.36 5.82 3.67
C THR A 23 -5.73 4.95 2.60
N LEU A 24 -5.93 3.63 2.66
CA LEU A 24 -5.46 2.69 1.64
C LEU A 24 -6.01 3.06 0.25
N GLN A 25 -7.32 3.31 0.15
CA GLN A 25 -7.97 3.71 -1.11
C GLN A 25 -7.45 5.06 -1.63
N LYS A 26 -7.24 6.03 -0.72
CA LYS A 26 -6.68 7.34 -1.07
C LYS A 26 -5.26 7.20 -1.64
N LEU A 27 -4.39 6.45 -0.96
CA LEU A 27 -3.01 6.22 -1.40
C LEU A 27 -2.96 5.56 -2.78
N GLN A 28 -3.87 4.61 -3.05
CA GLN A 28 -3.97 4.00 -4.37
C GLN A 28 -4.48 4.97 -5.44
N LYS A 29 -5.50 5.78 -5.14
CA LYS A 29 -6.04 6.80 -6.07
C LYS A 29 -5.00 7.86 -6.42
N GLU A 30 -4.13 8.19 -5.48
CA GLU A 30 -3.04 9.16 -5.63
C GLU A 30 -1.74 8.52 -6.16
N ASN A 31 -1.77 7.23 -6.57
CA ASN A 31 -0.62 6.47 -7.11
C ASN A 31 0.58 6.33 -6.17
N TRP A 32 0.38 6.39 -4.85
CA TRP A 32 1.44 6.13 -3.86
C TRP A 32 1.70 4.65 -3.64
N ILE A 33 0.71 3.80 -3.91
CA ILE A 33 0.81 2.34 -3.75
C ILE A 33 0.17 1.63 -4.94
N GLU A 34 0.66 0.41 -5.21
CA GLU A 34 0.12 -0.48 -6.23
C GLU A 34 -0.36 -1.81 -5.64
N GLY A 35 -0.98 -2.66 -6.48
CA GLY A 35 -1.35 -4.03 -6.11
C GLY A 35 -2.86 -4.26 -6.00
N LYS A 36 -3.69 -3.25 -6.25
CA LYS A 36 -5.12 -3.46 -6.46
C LYS A 36 -5.35 -4.19 -7.79
N VAL A 37 -5.90 -5.40 -7.73
CA VAL A 37 -6.14 -6.29 -8.89
C VAL A 37 -7.61 -6.44 -9.26
N GLY A 38 -8.52 -5.91 -8.43
CA GLY A 38 -9.95 -5.87 -8.69
C GLY A 38 -10.64 -4.84 -7.80
N HIS A 39 -11.99 -4.80 -7.83
CA HIS A 39 -12.77 -3.83 -7.06
C HIS A 39 -12.43 -3.84 -5.56
N ASP A 40 -12.32 -5.04 -4.99
CA ASP A 40 -11.98 -5.28 -3.58
C ASP A 40 -10.94 -6.40 -3.42
N ARG A 41 -9.93 -6.43 -4.30
CA ARG A 41 -8.87 -7.44 -4.27
C ARG A 41 -7.50 -6.79 -4.36
N TRP A 42 -6.63 -7.16 -3.43
CA TRP A 42 -5.29 -6.59 -3.24
C TRP A 42 -4.23 -7.68 -3.16
N ASN A 43 -3.20 -7.58 -3.98
CA ASN A 43 -2.01 -8.41 -3.89
C ASN A 43 -1.16 -7.94 -2.69
N VAL A 44 -1.16 -8.73 -1.62
CA VAL A 44 -0.58 -8.33 -0.33
C VAL A 44 0.92 -8.08 -0.44
N ALA A 45 1.65 -8.96 -1.13
CA ALA A 45 3.10 -8.84 -1.28
C ALA A 45 3.49 -7.57 -2.05
N LYS A 46 2.79 -7.29 -3.16
CA LYS A 46 3.03 -6.09 -3.97
C LYS A 46 2.67 -4.82 -3.19
N THR A 47 1.48 -4.76 -2.60
CA THR A 47 1.02 -3.56 -1.88
C THR A 47 1.89 -3.25 -0.67
N THR A 48 2.27 -4.25 0.13
CA THR A 48 3.16 -4.05 1.28
C THR A 48 4.53 -3.51 0.87
N ARG A 49 5.12 -4.06 -0.21
CA ARG A 49 6.41 -3.58 -0.73
C ARG A 49 6.35 -2.11 -1.13
N TYR A 50 5.32 -1.71 -1.88
CA TYR A 50 5.16 -0.31 -2.30
C TYR A 50 4.95 0.61 -1.10
N TYR A 51 4.09 0.22 -0.15
CA TYR A 51 3.80 1.02 1.03
C TYR A 51 5.06 1.28 1.87
N LEU A 52 5.85 0.25 2.16
CA LEU A 52 7.10 0.40 2.92
C LEU A 52 8.12 1.26 2.15
N ASN A 53 8.30 1.02 0.85
CA ASN A 53 9.30 1.73 0.07
C ASN A 53 8.96 3.21 -0.19
N HIS A 54 7.68 3.54 -0.40
CA HIS A 54 7.28 4.87 -0.87
C HIS A 54 6.53 5.69 0.18
N VAL A 55 5.76 5.07 1.06
CA VAL A 55 4.95 5.80 2.04
C VAL A 55 5.69 5.91 3.37
N ASP A 56 6.20 4.80 3.89
CA ASP A 56 6.84 4.77 5.20
C ASP A 56 8.23 5.45 5.17
N LEU A 57 9.06 5.14 4.15
CA LEU A 57 10.35 5.81 3.99
C LEU A 57 10.22 7.32 3.78
N THR A 58 9.26 7.79 2.98
CA THR A 58 9.05 9.25 2.78
C THR A 58 8.56 9.94 4.06
N ARG A 59 7.82 9.21 4.91
CA ARG A 59 7.40 9.70 6.23
C ARG A 59 8.58 9.82 7.20
N ILE A 60 9.52 8.87 7.16
CA ILE A 60 10.74 8.88 7.99
C ILE A 60 11.72 9.95 7.50
N MET A 61 11.90 10.09 6.18
CA MET A 61 12.89 10.99 5.61
C MET A 61 12.49 12.47 5.66
N GLY A 62 11.22 12.79 5.95
CA GLY A 62 10.65 14.10 5.70
C GLY A 62 10.58 14.34 4.19
N LYS A 63 9.51 14.97 3.69
CA LYS A 63 9.37 15.22 2.25
C LYS A 63 10.68 15.81 1.68
N PRO A 64 11.25 15.29 0.58
CA PRO A 64 12.17 16.12 -0.19
C PRO A 64 11.36 17.33 -0.63
N SER A 65 11.73 18.51 -0.13
CA SER A 65 11.24 19.77 -0.65
C SER A 65 11.40 19.71 -2.16
N GLN A 66 10.28 19.73 -2.89
CA GLN A 66 10.33 20.04 -4.31
C GLN A 66 10.94 21.44 -4.40
N THR A 67 12.15 21.49 -4.96
CA THR A 67 12.88 22.73 -5.28
C THR A 67 12.58 23.09 -6.73
#